data_AF-A0A2M8EH45-F1
#
_entry.id   AF-A0A2M8EH45-F1
#
_cell.length_a   1.000
_cell.length_b   1.000
_cell.length_c   1.000
_cell.angle_alpha   90.00
_cell.angle_beta   90.00
_cell.angle_gamma   90.00
#
_symmetry.space_group_name_H-M   'P 1'
#
loop_
_entity.id
_entity.type
_entity.pdbx_description
1 polymer ?
#
loop_
_entity_poly.entity_id
_entity_poly.type
_entity_poly.pdbx_seq_one_letter_code
_entity_poly.pdbx_strand_id
1 'polypeptide(L)'
;TPADYRPEDPTAPLHAEKIFHYLYAVLHSPAYRKRYAAFLRTDFPRIPIPGSHELFDALSKLGSELVQWHLLEHQNAINISSAHASAAGATGLKGLNPCWFGADFSLQKVAEKSRELADVKAATSSARTGTGTGTGAAPTGTELTDSVGRVFINATSGFANVHMSVWQHTIGGYQVLHKWLDDRRKAGRSLSTDDITHWLRVYAALQATQALMRQVDTVIEAHGGWPGADPSVPTAFSQNHPPPDAATLAAEQIAQKEQRKAHQKAAKMSAKKVASHASPTGATSLFDFDDDLDALAAAAGAPPRHPPT
;
A
#
# COMPACT_ATOMS: atom_id res chain seq x y z
N THR A 1 17.90 -18.28 -18.81
CA THR A 1 18.11 -19.74 -19.01
C THR A 1 18.01 -20.44 -17.66
N PRO A 2 17.78 -21.77 -17.60
CA PRO A 2 17.75 -22.51 -16.32
C PRO A 2 19.02 -22.35 -15.48
N ALA A 3 20.16 -21.97 -16.08
CA ALA A 3 21.40 -21.69 -15.39
C ALA A 3 21.42 -20.36 -14.62
N ASP A 4 20.49 -19.45 -14.90
CA ASP A 4 20.45 -18.09 -14.34
C ASP A 4 19.66 -18.00 -13.02
N TYR A 5 18.86 -19.03 -12.71
CA TYR A 5 18.11 -19.13 -11.45
C TYR A 5 18.93 -19.88 -10.41
N ARG A 6 19.40 -19.16 -9.39
CA ARG A 6 20.08 -19.70 -8.21
C ARG A 6 19.53 -19.02 -6.96
N PRO A 7 18.57 -19.63 -6.25
CA PRO A 7 17.93 -18.98 -5.12
C PRO A 7 18.90 -18.74 -3.95
N GLU A 8 19.94 -19.56 -3.82
CA GLU A 8 20.99 -19.43 -2.79
C GLU A 8 22.07 -18.38 -3.08
N ASP A 9 22.16 -17.86 -4.31
CA ASP A 9 23.17 -16.86 -4.70
C ASP A 9 22.54 -15.47 -4.85
N PRO A 10 22.81 -14.52 -3.94
CA PRO A 10 22.27 -13.16 -4.01
C PRO A 10 22.71 -12.38 -5.25
N THR A 11 23.82 -12.79 -5.89
CA THR A 11 24.36 -12.15 -7.09
C THR A 11 23.78 -12.72 -8.38
N ALA A 12 22.97 -13.78 -8.27
CA ALA A 12 22.37 -14.42 -9.43
C ALA A 12 21.45 -13.45 -10.19
N PRO A 13 21.46 -13.49 -11.54
CA PRO A 13 20.58 -12.66 -12.36
C PRO A 13 19.10 -12.85 -11.99
N LEU A 14 18.67 -14.10 -11.73
CA LEU A 14 17.31 -14.46 -11.31
C LEU A 14 17.31 -14.99 -9.87
N HIS A 15 17.61 -14.11 -8.92
CA HIS A 15 17.47 -14.38 -7.49
C HIS A 15 16.01 -14.15 -7.00
N ALA A 16 15.59 -14.89 -5.97
CA ALA A 16 14.19 -14.88 -5.49
C ALA A 16 13.71 -13.49 -5.05
N GLU A 17 14.55 -12.71 -4.35
CA GLU A 17 14.19 -11.34 -3.96
C GLU A 17 14.02 -10.42 -5.18
N LYS A 18 14.85 -10.57 -6.22
CA LYS A 18 14.71 -9.77 -7.45
C LYS A 18 13.38 -10.06 -8.14
N ILE A 19 12.95 -11.33 -8.15
CA ILE A 19 11.63 -11.71 -8.64
C ILE A 19 10.55 -11.05 -7.80
N PHE A 20 10.61 -11.15 -6.47
CA PHE A 20 9.66 -10.49 -5.58
C PHE A 20 9.58 -8.97 -5.83
N HIS A 21 10.72 -8.30 -5.92
CA HIS A 21 10.77 -6.87 -6.20
C HIS A 21 10.20 -6.51 -7.57
N TYR A 22 10.47 -7.31 -8.60
CA TYR A 22 9.85 -7.15 -9.92
C TYR A 22 8.31 -7.22 -9.82
N LEU A 23 7.78 -8.24 -9.14
CA LEU A 23 6.34 -8.37 -8.90
C LEU A 23 5.80 -7.12 -8.21
N TYR A 24 6.51 -6.64 -7.19
CA TYR A 24 6.14 -5.48 -6.41
C TYR A 24 6.06 -4.21 -7.27
N ALA A 25 7.05 -3.98 -8.14
CA ALA A 25 7.07 -2.85 -9.05
C ALA A 25 5.90 -2.89 -10.04
N VAL A 26 5.68 -4.03 -10.71
CA VAL A 26 4.58 -4.19 -11.67
C VAL A 26 3.22 -3.96 -11.01
N LEU A 27 3.00 -4.52 -9.82
CA LEU A 27 1.76 -4.34 -9.07
C LEU A 27 1.56 -2.90 -8.57
N HIS A 28 2.62 -2.08 -8.54
CA HIS A 28 2.55 -0.67 -8.20
C HIS A 28 2.42 0.24 -9.42
N SER A 29 2.62 -0.23 -10.65
CA SER A 29 2.40 0.55 -11.87
C SER A 29 0.95 1.07 -11.96
N PRO A 30 0.73 2.40 -12.01
CA PRO A 30 -0.57 2.98 -12.32
C PRO A 30 -1.14 2.49 -13.65
N ALA A 31 -0.29 2.44 -14.69
CA ALA A 31 -0.68 1.95 -16.01
C ALA A 31 -1.17 0.49 -15.97
N TYR A 32 -0.47 -0.40 -15.27
CA TYR A 32 -0.88 -1.79 -15.06
C TYR A 32 -2.24 -1.87 -14.34
N ARG A 33 -2.36 -1.19 -13.19
CA ARG A 33 -3.60 -1.21 -12.40
C ARG A 33 -4.80 -0.71 -13.19
N LYS A 34 -4.61 0.34 -14.00
CA LYS A 34 -5.66 0.88 -14.88
C LYS A 34 -6.03 -0.12 -15.98
N ARG A 35 -5.03 -0.70 -16.64
CA ARG A 35 -5.20 -1.64 -17.76
C ARG A 35 -5.91 -2.93 -17.34
N TYR A 36 -5.60 -3.45 -16.16
CA TYR A 36 -6.15 -4.71 -15.66
C TYR A 36 -7.25 -4.50 -14.60
N ALA A 37 -7.75 -3.28 -14.40
CA ALA A 37 -8.66 -2.94 -13.29
C ALA A 37 -9.87 -3.86 -13.16
N ALA A 38 -10.52 -4.20 -14.28
CA ALA A 38 -11.70 -5.07 -14.27
C ALA A 38 -11.36 -6.50 -13.83
N PHE A 39 -10.19 -6.98 -14.22
CA PHE A 39 -9.68 -8.32 -13.91
C PHE A 39 -9.15 -8.41 -12.47
N LEU A 40 -8.39 -7.40 -12.01
CA LEU A 40 -7.85 -7.32 -10.64
C LEU A 40 -8.95 -7.28 -9.57
N ARG A 41 -10.18 -6.90 -9.94
CA ARG A 41 -11.35 -6.92 -9.04
C ARG A 41 -11.92 -8.32 -8.84
N THR A 42 -11.69 -9.24 -9.78
CA THR A 42 -12.37 -10.55 -9.83
C THR A 42 -11.45 -11.74 -9.66
N ASP A 43 -10.16 -11.60 -9.96
CA ASP A 43 -9.20 -12.71 -9.99
C ASP A 43 -7.78 -12.27 -9.59
N PHE A 44 -6.88 -13.23 -9.38
CA PHE A 44 -5.49 -12.99 -9.01
C PHE A 44 -4.73 -12.23 -10.10
N PRO A 45 -3.80 -11.32 -9.74
CA PRO A 45 -3.02 -10.56 -10.72
C PRO A 45 -2.24 -11.45 -11.69
N ARG A 46 -2.32 -11.14 -12.99
CA ARG A 46 -1.51 -11.79 -14.03
C ARG A 46 -0.28 -10.95 -14.31
N ILE A 47 0.89 -11.49 -14.00
CA ILE A 47 2.15 -10.77 -14.12
C ILE A 47 2.77 -11.05 -15.49
N PRO A 48 3.07 -10.01 -16.29
CA PRO A 48 3.74 -10.19 -17.57
C PRO A 48 5.20 -10.64 -17.36
N ILE A 49 5.74 -11.36 -18.34
CA ILE A 49 7.16 -11.73 -18.35
C ILE A 49 7.94 -10.61 -19.04
N PRO A 50 9.02 -10.08 -18.43
CA PRO A 50 9.81 -9.00 -19.03
C PRO A 50 10.44 -9.44 -20.36
N GLY A 51 10.52 -8.53 -21.33
CA GLY A 51 11.09 -8.76 -22.66
C GLY A 51 12.63 -8.83 -22.67
N SER A 52 13.28 -8.28 -21.64
CA SER A 52 14.74 -8.27 -21.50
C SER A 52 15.16 -8.37 -20.02
N HIS A 53 16.41 -8.80 -19.78
CA HIS A 53 17.00 -8.79 -18.44
C HIS A 53 17.20 -7.36 -17.92
N GLU A 54 17.51 -6.41 -18.81
CA GLU A 54 17.68 -5.00 -18.45
C GLU A 54 16.39 -4.41 -17.86
N LEU A 55 15.25 -4.68 -18.49
CA LEU A 55 13.95 -4.26 -17.97
C LEU A 55 13.65 -4.93 -16.62
N PHE A 56 13.91 -6.23 -16.50
CA PHE A 56 13.72 -6.97 -15.25
C PHE A 56 14.53 -6.32 -14.12
N ASP A 57 15.83 -6.08 -14.34
CA ASP A 57 16.72 -5.49 -13.34
C ASP A 57 16.31 -4.06 -12.96
N ALA A 58 15.93 -3.25 -13.94
CA ALA A 58 15.46 -1.89 -13.70
C ALA A 58 14.18 -1.87 -12.85
N LEU A 59 13.22 -2.74 -13.16
CA LEU A 59 11.98 -2.85 -12.39
C LEU A 59 12.19 -3.49 -11.01
N SER A 60 13.05 -4.51 -10.89
CA SER A 60 13.44 -5.08 -9.60
C SER A 60 14.10 -4.04 -8.70
N LYS A 61 14.93 -3.15 -9.24
CA LYS A 61 15.53 -2.06 -8.45
C LYS A 61 14.47 -1.12 -7.88
N LEU A 62 13.55 -0.64 -8.73
CA LEU A 62 12.45 0.25 -8.30
C LEU A 62 11.51 -0.46 -7.30
N GLY A 63 11.28 -1.76 -7.50
CA GLY A 63 10.52 -2.60 -6.57
C GLY A 63 11.17 -2.73 -5.21
N SER A 64 12.50 -2.87 -5.15
CA SER A 64 13.25 -2.88 -3.90
C SER A 64 13.17 -1.54 -3.17
N GLU A 65 13.27 -0.42 -3.89
CA GLU A 65 13.11 0.91 -3.28
C GLU A 65 11.70 1.10 -2.70
N LEU A 66 10.66 0.67 -3.42
CA LEU A 66 9.29 0.67 -2.91
C LEU A 66 9.15 -0.15 -1.62
N VAL A 67 9.73 -1.34 -1.56
CA VAL A 67 9.70 -2.20 -0.37
C VAL A 67 10.39 -1.52 0.82
N GLN A 68 11.60 -0.97 0.62
CA GLN A 68 12.33 -0.25 1.67
C GLN A 68 11.54 0.94 2.22
N TRP A 69 10.85 1.70 1.36
CA TRP A 69 9.98 2.78 1.80
C TRP A 69 8.77 2.28 2.57
N HIS A 70 8.14 1.18 2.16
CA HIS A 70 6.98 0.63 2.86
C HIS A 70 7.32 -0.07 4.18
N LEU A 71 8.55 -0.55 4.34
CA LEU A 71 9.09 -1.05 5.62
C LEU A 71 9.60 0.09 6.53
N LEU A 72 9.66 1.33 6.01
CA LEU A 72 10.30 2.48 6.67
C LEU A 72 11.80 2.27 6.97
N GLU A 73 12.46 1.35 6.26
CA GLU A 73 13.88 1.04 6.36
C GLU A 73 14.74 1.84 5.37
N HIS A 74 14.11 2.54 4.44
CA HIS A 74 14.83 3.43 3.53
C HIS A 74 15.59 4.52 4.31
N GLN A 75 16.85 4.79 3.93
CA GLN A 75 17.72 5.72 4.67
C GLN A 75 17.09 7.10 4.88
N ASN A 76 16.41 7.63 3.85
CA ASN A 76 15.71 8.92 3.96
C ASN A 76 14.53 8.87 4.94
N ALA A 77 13.87 7.72 5.13
CA ALA A 77 12.82 7.56 6.13
C ALA A 77 13.42 7.53 7.55
N ILE A 78 14.50 6.77 7.74
CA ILE A 78 15.21 6.66 9.04
C ILE A 78 15.71 8.05 9.49
N ASN A 79 16.21 8.86 8.56
CA ASN A 79 16.72 10.20 8.83
C ASN A 79 15.63 11.22 9.22
N ILE A 80 14.34 10.92 9.01
CA ILE A 80 13.25 11.81 9.43
C ILE A 80 13.07 11.75 10.94
N SER A 81 13.08 12.92 11.57
CA SER A 81 12.82 13.14 13.00
C SER A 81 11.92 14.36 13.19
N SER A 82 10.97 14.28 14.12
CA SER A 82 10.11 15.41 14.51
C SER A 82 10.88 16.60 15.09
N ALA A 83 12.10 16.41 15.59
CA ALA A 83 12.96 17.47 16.11
C ALA A 83 13.43 18.45 15.00
N HIS A 84 13.51 18.00 13.74
CA HIS A 84 13.91 18.83 12.60
C HIS A 84 12.76 19.61 11.96
N ALA A 85 11.51 19.38 12.41
CA ALA A 85 10.33 20.07 11.87
C ALA A 85 10.19 21.53 12.34
N SER A 86 10.98 21.97 13.33
CA SER A 86 10.92 23.32 13.92
C SER A 86 11.85 24.34 13.25
N ALA A 87 12.84 23.91 12.46
CA ALA A 87 13.81 24.80 11.85
C ALA A 87 13.69 24.80 10.32
N ALA A 88 13.31 25.95 9.77
CA ALA A 88 13.50 26.23 8.36
C ALA A 88 14.96 25.95 7.95
N GLY A 89 15.15 24.94 7.11
CA GLY A 89 16.36 24.72 6.32
C GLY A 89 17.41 23.78 6.93
N ALA A 90 17.45 22.53 6.44
CA ALA A 90 18.70 21.80 6.25
C ALA A 90 18.53 20.65 5.23
N THR A 91 19.11 20.86 4.04
CA THR A 91 19.81 19.90 3.17
C THR A 91 19.09 18.65 2.64
N GLY A 92 18.82 18.63 1.32
CA GLY A 92 18.80 17.41 0.49
C GLY A 92 17.57 17.24 -0.40
N LEU A 93 16.37 17.50 0.12
CA LEU A 93 15.11 17.41 -0.62
C LEU A 93 14.44 18.79 -0.61
N LYS A 94 14.54 19.48 -1.74
CA LYS A 94 14.24 20.91 -1.88
C LYS A 94 12.72 21.17 -1.72
N GLY A 95 12.30 21.56 -0.52
CA GLY A 95 11.06 22.30 -0.23
C GLY A 95 9.76 21.47 -0.23
N LEU A 96 8.90 21.73 0.76
CA LEU A 96 7.55 21.15 0.95
C LEU A 96 7.43 19.78 1.66
N ASN A 97 8.39 19.41 2.50
CA ASN A 97 8.13 18.34 3.48
C ASN A 97 7.22 18.86 4.60
N PRO A 98 6.26 18.05 5.07
CA PRO A 98 5.34 18.47 6.10
C PRO A 98 6.08 18.67 7.42
N CYS A 99 5.65 19.65 8.20
CA CYS A 99 6.22 19.95 9.50
C CYS A 99 5.12 20.04 10.57
N TRP A 100 5.44 19.57 11.76
CA TRP A 100 4.58 19.74 12.93
C TRP A 100 4.57 21.20 13.40
N PHE A 101 3.41 21.70 13.80
CA PHE A 101 3.26 22.97 14.49
C PHE A 101 2.35 22.82 15.71
N GLY A 102 2.53 23.71 16.69
CA GLY A 102 1.75 23.76 17.92
C GLY A 102 2.39 22.99 19.09
N ALA A 103 1.89 23.26 20.29
CA ALA A 103 2.35 22.66 21.55
C ALA A 103 1.33 21.71 22.19
N ASP A 104 0.11 21.66 21.65
CA ASP A 104 -0.94 20.74 22.09
C ASP A 104 -0.90 19.45 21.27
N PHE A 105 -0.65 18.33 21.94
CA PHE A 105 -0.56 17.01 21.35
C PHE A 105 -1.87 16.21 21.42
N SER A 106 -2.91 16.79 22.01
CA SER A 106 -4.21 16.14 22.16
C SER A 106 -4.95 16.05 20.83
N LEU A 107 -5.50 14.88 20.53
CA LEU A 107 -6.32 14.64 19.34
C LEU A 107 -7.77 14.98 19.64
N GLN A 108 -8.31 15.96 18.93
CA GLN A 108 -9.70 16.41 19.09
C GLN A 108 -10.46 16.29 17.77
N LYS A 109 -11.79 16.24 17.82
CA LYS A 109 -12.61 16.21 16.60
C LYS A 109 -12.65 17.61 15.98
N VAL A 110 -11.85 17.83 14.95
CA VAL A 110 -11.82 19.09 14.20
C VAL A 110 -12.85 19.03 13.05
N ALA A 111 -14.14 19.19 13.39
CA ALA A 111 -15.28 19.29 12.44
C ALA A 111 -15.40 18.15 11.39
N GLU A 112 -16.47 18.16 10.57
CA GLU A 112 -16.66 17.16 9.49
C GLU A 112 -15.65 17.29 8.33
N LYS A 113 -14.94 18.43 8.23
CA LYS A 113 -13.86 18.70 7.27
C LYS A 113 -12.56 17.95 7.55
N SER A 114 -12.52 17.05 8.54
CA SER A 114 -11.33 16.29 8.93
C SER A 114 -10.68 15.49 7.78
N ARG A 115 -11.42 15.18 6.70
CA ARG A 115 -10.87 14.49 5.50
C ARG A 115 -10.23 15.43 4.48
N GLU A 116 -10.41 16.73 4.61
CA GLU A 116 -9.91 17.74 3.68
C GLU A 116 -8.73 18.52 4.29
N LEU A 117 -7.93 19.16 3.44
CA LEU A 117 -6.88 20.07 3.89
C LEU A 117 -7.46 21.45 4.21
N ALA A 118 -6.98 22.06 5.29
CA ALA A 118 -7.22 23.46 5.61
C ALA A 118 -6.19 24.36 4.93
N ASP A 119 -6.47 25.66 4.81
CA ASP A 119 -5.55 26.69 4.31
C ASP A 119 -4.87 26.32 2.97
N VAL A 120 -5.62 25.67 2.07
CA VAL A 120 -5.08 25.17 0.80
C VAL A 120 -4.62 26.33 -0.08
N LYS A 121 -3.33 26.31 -0.43
CA LYS A 121 -2.70 27.22 -1.37
C LYS A 121 -2.29 26.44 -2.61
N ALA A 122 -2.58 26.99 -3.80
CA ALA A 122 -2.00 26.45 -5.02
C ALA A 122 -0.47 26.60 -4.95
N ALA A 123 0.27 25.52 -5.24
CA ALA A 123 1.72 25.64 -5.39
C ALA A 123 2.01 26.43 -6.67
N THR A 124 2.26 27.74 -6.54
CA THR A 124 2.78 28.57 -7.62
C THR A 124 4.27 28.30 -7.76
N SER A 125 4.69 27.63 -8.84
CA SER A 125 6.10 27.64 -9.24
C SER A 125 6.46 29.08 -9.65
N SER A 126 7.13 29.82 -8.76
CA SER A 126 7.81 31.05 -9.14
C SER A 126 9.05 30.67 -9.96
N ALA A 127 8.84 30.44 -11.25
CA ALA A 127 9.91 30.32 -12.22
C ALA A 127 10.62 31.67 -12.28
N ARG A 128 11.87 31.70 -11.80
CA ARG A 128 12.77 32.82 -11.98
C ARG A 128 13.11 32.88 -13.47
N THR A 129 12.63 33.90 -14.15
CA THR A 129 12.95 34.23 -15.55
C THR A 129 14.45 34.47 -15.68
N GLY A 130 15.18 33.44 -16.08
CA GLY A 130 16.51 33.55 -16.66
C GLY A 130 16.37 33.58 -18.18
N THR A 131 16.56 34.75 -18.78
CA THR A 131 16.66 34.91 -20.24
C THR A 131 17.87 34.14 -20.76
N GLY A 132 17.62 33.09 -21.55
CA GLY A 132 18.63 32.33 -22.29
C GLY A 132 18.02 31.73 -23.55
N THR A 133 18.39 32.29 -24.70
CA THR A 133 18.02 31.84 -26.05
C THR A 133 18.72 30.52 -26.41
N GLY A 134 18.00 29.52 -26.93
CA GLY A 134 18.60 28.34 -27.58
C GLY A 134 17.70 27.11 -27.72
N THR A 135 17.10 26.96 -28.91
CA THR A 135 16.73 25.72 -29.62
C THR A 135 16.21 24.49 -28.86
N GLY A 136 14.89 24.26 -28.98
CA GLY A 136 14.33 23.01 -29.52
C GLY A 136 14.57 21.69 -28.79
N ALA A 137 13.99 21.51 -27.60
CA ALA A 137 13.56 20.20 -27.11
C ALA A 137 12.28 20.39 -26.28
N ALA A 138 11.23 19.63 -26.59
CA ALA A 138 9.95 19.70 -25.89
C ALA A 138 10.15 19.34 -24.41
N PRO A 139 9.68 20.17 -23.46
CA PRO A 139 9.73 19.82 -22.04
C PRO A 139 8.60 18.81 -21.74
N THR A 140 8.90 17.51 -21.82
CA THR A 140 8.02 16.45 -21.30
C THR A 140 8.25 16.31 -19.80
N GLY A 141 7.77 17.31 -19.05
CA GLY A 141 7.80 17.32 -17.59
C GLY A 141 6.57 18.05 -17.11
N THR A 142 5.46 17.33 -16.94
CA THR A 142 4.24 17.89 -16.35
C THR A 142 4.55 18.22 -14.88
N GLU A 143 4.96 19.45 -14.60
CA GLU A 143 4.96 20.00 -13.24
C GLU A 143 3.52 19.95 -12.73
N LEU A 144 3.19 18.89 -12.00
CA LEU A 144 1.95 18.78 -11.25
C LEU A 144 1.99 19.86 -10.18
N THR A 145 1.29 20.98 -10.42
CA THR A 145 1.02 22.01 -9.42
C THR A 145 0.14 21.41 -8.33
N ASP A 146 0.76 20.70 -7.38
CA ASP A 146 0.05 20.07 -6.28
C ASP A 146 -0.25 21.09 -5.19
N SER A 147 -1.51 21.22 -4.82
CA SER A 147 -1.92 22.17 -3.78
C SER A 147 -1.40 21.71 -2.42
N VAL A 148 -0.97 22.66 -1.59
CA VAL A 148 -0.49 22.38 -0.24
C VAL A 148 -1.35 23.05 0.81
N GLY A 149 -1.56 22.38 1.93
CA GLY A 149 -2.40 22.88 3.02
C GLY A 149 -1.91 22.43 4.39
N ARG A 150 -2.82 22.52 5.35
CA ARG A 150 -2.61 22.14 6.75
C ARG A 150 -3.58 21.04 7.16
N VAL A 151 -3.11 20.13 8.00
CA VAL A 151 -3.94 19.13 8.69
C VAL A 151 -3.94 19.51 10.16
N PHE A 152 -5.09 19.89 10.69
CA PHE A 152 -5.25 20.20 12.11
C PHE A 152 -5.65 18.93 12.88
N ILE A 153 -5.00 18.70 14.02
CA ILE A 153 -5.37 17.63 14.94
C ILE A 153 -6.22 18.15 16.12
N ASN A 154 -6.15 19.45 16.38
CA ASN A 154 -6.94 20.24 17.33
C ASN A 154 -6.97 21.70 16.84
N ALA A 155 -7.45 22.63 17.66
CA ALA A 155 -7.57 24.04 17.28
C ALA A 155 -6.21 24.76 17.06
N THR A 156 -5.12 24.27 17.64
CA THR A 156 -3.84 24.99 17.72
C THR A 156 -2.64 24.25 17.12
N SER A 157 -2.76 22.94 16.87
CA SER A 157 -1.66 22.07 16.47
C SER A 157 -2.01 21.19 15.27
N GLY A 158 -0.98 20.78 14.55
CA GLY A 158 -1.13 19.90 13.39
C GLY A 158 0.10 19.83 12.51
N PHE A 159 -0.12 19.53 11.24
CA PHE A 159 0.89 19.41 10.21
C PHE A 159 0.70 20.47 9.14
N ALA A 160 1.72 21.27 8.87
CA ALA A 160 1.76 22.23 7.77
C ALA A 160 2.49 21.65 6.55
N ASN A 161 2.34 22.28 5.39
CA ASN A 161 2.96 21.87 4.12
C ASN A 161 2.58 20.44 3.68
N VAL A 162 1.33 20.04 3.94
CA VAL A 162 0.81 18.74 3.53
C VAL A 162 0.32 18.84 2.09
N HIS A 163 0.90 18.04 1.20
CA HIS A 163 0.49 17.94 -0.20
C HIS A 163 -0.88 17.28 -0.33
N MET A 164 -1.75 17.85 -1.17
CA MET A 164 -3.10 17.33 -1.40
C MET A 164 -3.07 15.94 -2.02
N SER A 165 -2.21 15.72 -3.02
CA SER A 165 -2.03 14.40 -3.64
C SER A 165 -1.60 13.32 -2.65
N VAL A 166 -0.76 13.65 -1.67
CA VAL A 166 -0.28 12.72 -0.63
C VAL A 166 -1.35 12.51 0.43
N TRP A 167 -2.03 13.58 0.85
CA TRP A 167 -3.13 13.51 1.81
C TRP A 167 -4.28 12.65 1.32
N GLN A 168 -4.63 12.76 0.04
CA GLN A 168 -5.70 11.99 -0.60
C GLN A 168 -5.29 10.56 -0.97
N HIS A 169 -4.05 10.15 -0.72
CA HIS A 169 -3.58 8.83 -1.09
C HIS A 169 -4.33 7.73 -0.32
N THR A 170 -4.88 6.77 -1.05
CA THR A 170 -5.66 5.66 -0.50
C THR A 170 -4.99 4.32 -0.75
N ILE A 171 -4.98 3.47 0.29
CA ILE A 171 -4.68 2.04 0.14
C ILE A 171 -5.95 1.27 0.51
N GLY A 172 -6.48 0.52 -0.46
CA GLY A 172 -7.85 0.01 -0.38
C GLY A 172 -8.86 1.16 -0.31
N GLY A 173 -9.83 1.08 0.59
CA GLY A 173 -10.83 2.13 0.82
C GLY A 173 -10.42 3.21 1.82
N TYR A 174 -9.16 3.20 2.28
CA TYR A 174 -8.72 4.04 3.40
C TYR A 174 -7.73 5.10 2.97
N GLN A 175 -8.06 6.36 3.29
CA GLN A 175 -7.12 7.47 3.23
C GLN A 175 -6.12 7.32 4.37
N VAL A 176 -4.87 6.97 4.03
CA VAL A 176 -3.89 6.40 4.97
C VAL A 176 -3.60 7.35 6.14
N LEU A 177 -3.22 8.59 5.83
CA LEU A 177 -2.81 9.59 6.83
C LEU A 177 -3.98 10.03 7.72
N HIS A 178 -5.17 10.22 7.14
CA HIS A 178 -6.38 10.53 7.90
C HIS A 178 -6.77 9.39 8.83
N LYS A 179 -6.82 8.14 8.32
CA LYS A 179 -7.21 6.98 9.11
C LYS A 179 -6.27 6.77 10.30
N TRP A 180 -4.96 6.94 10.09
CA TRP A 180 -3.96 6.78 11.16
C TRP A 180 -4.22 7.75 12.34
N LEU A 181 -4.60 8.99 12.05
CA LEU A 181 -4.95 10.01 13.06
C LEU A 181 -6.30 9.71 13.72
N ASP A 182 -7.31 9.34 12.92
CA ASP A 182 -8.66 9.02 13.38
C ASP A 182 -8.67 7.83 14.35
N ASP A 183 -7.90 6.78 14.06
CA ASP A 183 -7.79 5.60 14.91
C ASP A 183 -7.16 5.93 16.28
N ARG A 184 -6.14 6.79 16.31
CA ARG A 184 -5.51 7.27 17.55
C ARG A 184 -6.46 8.14 18.37
N ARG A 185 -7.21 9.01 17.71
CA ARG A 185 -8.24 9.85 18.36
C ARG A 185 -9.31 8.98 19.00
N LYS A 186 -9.83 7.97 18.28
CA LYS A 186 -10.84 7.03 18.79
C LYS A 186 -10.34 6.21 19.97
N ALA A 187 -9.05 5.89 20.00
CA ALA A 187 -8.40 5.24 21.15
C ALA A 187 -8.17 6.19 22.34
N GLY A 188 -8.54 7.47 22.25
CA GLY A 188 -8.32 8.45 23.31
C GLY A 188 -6.85 8.77 23.58
N ARG A 189 -5.96 8.53 22.59
CA ARG A 189 -4.52 8.77 22.72
C ARG A 189 -4.15 10.17 22.26
N SER A 190 -3.19 10.79 22.94
CA SER A 190 -2.46 11.97 22.45
C SER A 190 -1.28 11.53 21.56
N LEU A 191 -0.77 12.43 20.73
CA LEU A 191 0.41 12.15 19.90
C LEU A 191 1.70 12.37 20.69
N SER A 192 2.54 11.35 20.80
CA SER A 192 3.92 11.53 21.25
C SER A 192 4.82 12.11 20.14
N THR A 193 6.03 12.53 20.52
CA THR A 193 7.09 12.91 19.57
C THR A 193 7.44 11.78 18.59
N ASP A 194 7.38 10.54 19.07
CA ASP A 194 7.62 9.34 18.24
C ASP A 194 6.46 9.09 17.28
N ASP A 195 5.21 9.30 17.72
CA ASP A 195 4.02 9.23 16.86
C ASP A 195 4.09 10.29 15.75
N ILE A 196 4.49 11.52 16.06
CA ILE A 196 4.67 12.59 15.05
C ILE A 196 5.75 12.18 14.05
N THR A 197 6.89 11.71 14.54
CA THR A 197 8.00 11.23 13.69
C THR A 197 7.52 10.11 12.78
N HIS A 198 6.79 9.13 13.32
CA HIS A 198 6.24 8.03 12.56
C HIS A 198 5.25 8.51 11.50
N TRP A 199 4.34 9.44 11.82
CA TRP A 199 3.42 10.02 10.85
C TRP A 199 4.16 10.70 9.69
N LEU A 200 5.23 11.46 9.99
CA LEU A 200 6.06 12.12 8.98
C LEU A 200 6.79 11.10 8.08
N ARG A 201 7.26 9.98 8.65
CA ARG A 201 7.86 8.87 7.89
C ARG A 201 6.85 8.20 6.97
N VAL A 202 5.63 7.95 7.45
CA VAL A 202 4.54 7.41 6.62
C VAL A 202 4.21 8.38 5.49
N TYR A 203 4.12 9.68 5.76
CA TYR A 203 3.91 10.68 4.71
C TYR A 203 5.01 10.61 3.64
N ALA A 204 6.28 10.59 4.06
CA ALA A 204 7.40 10.54 3.14
C ALA A 204 7.41 9.25 2.30
N ALA A 205 7.06 8.11 2.91
CA ALA A 205 6.87 6.85 2.20
C ALA A 205 5.79 6.98 1.13
N LEU A 206 4.62 7.54 1.45
CA LEU A 206 3.55 7.73 0.45
C LEU A 206 3.97 8.65 -0.71
N GLN A 207 4.71 9.73 -0.41
CA GLN A 207 5.25 10.62 -1.43
C GLN A 207 6.26 9.90 -2.34
N ALA A 208 7.18 9.13 -1.75
CA ALA A 208 8.14 8.32 -2.48
C ALA A 208 7.43 7.25 -3.33
N THR A 209 6.41 6.58 -2.81
CA THR A 209 5.59 5.62 -3.54
C THR A 209 5.01 6.25 -4.79
N GLN A 210 4.40 7.44 -4.71
CA GLN A 210 3.86 8.14 -5.88
C GLN A 210 4.93 8.45 -6.94
N ALA A 211 6.14 8.85 -6.51
CA ALA A 211 7.24 9.12 -7.41
C ALA A 211 7.76 7.84 -8.09
N LEU A 212 7.98 6.78 -7.32
CA LEU A 212 8.46 5.49 -7.81
C LEU A 212 7.45 4.82 -8.74
N MET A 213 6.15 4.91 -8.43
CA MET A 213 5.07 4.45 -9.32
C MET A 213 5.15 5.10 -10.70
N ARG A 214 5.42 6.41 -10.77
CA ARG A 214 5.62 7.11 -12.05
C ARG A 214 6.90 6.67 -12.76
N GLN A 215 7.99 6.46 -12.01
CA GLN A 215 9.25 5.98 -12.58
C GLN A 215 9.11 4.57 -13.16
N VAL A 216 8.36 3.68 -12.50
CA VAL A 216 8.04 2.34 -13.03
C VAL A 216 7.38 2.46 -14.40
N ASP A 217 6.35 3.31 -14.53
CA ASP A 217 5.67 3.52 -15.81
C ASP A 217 6.64 4.10 -16.86
N THR A 218 7.45 5.09 -16.50
CA THR A 218 8.47 5.67 -17.41
C THR A 218 9.46 4.62 -17.89
N VAL A 219 9.94 3.73 -17.01
CA VAL A 219 10.87 2.66 -17.40
C VAL A 219 10.20 1.67 -18.35
N ILE A 220 8.94 1.31 -18.10
CA ILE A 220 8.20 0.41 -19.00
C ILE A 220 8.03 1.05 -20.38
N GLU A 221 7.62 2.32 -20.45
CA GLU A 221 7.50 3.04 -21.72
C GLU A 221 8.83 3.14 -22.48
N ALA A 222 9.94 3.37 -21.77
CA ALA A 222 11.28 3.40 -22.36
C ALA A 222 11.71 2.07 -22.98
N HIS A 223 11.13 0.94 -22.55
CA HIS A 223 11.42 -0.40 -23.07
C HIS A 223 10.37 -0.91 -24.08
N GLY A 224 9.60 -0.01 -24.70
CA GLY A 224 8.57 -0.36 -25.69
C GLY A 224 7.14 -0.38 -25.13
N GLY A 225 6.96 -0.04 -23.86
CA GLY A 225 5.64 0.17 -23.27
C GLY A 225 4.79 -1.08 -23.12
N TRP A 226 3.53 -0.86 -22.74
CA TRP A 226 2.55 -1.93 -22.60
C TRP A 226 2.08 -2.44 -23.96
N PRO A 227 1.80 -3.75 -24.11
CA PRO A 227 1.43 -4.30 -25.39
C PRO A 227 0.18 -3.65 -25.98
N GLY A 228 0.28 -3.20 -27.23
CA GLY A 228 -0.80 -2.56 -27.98
C GLY A 228 -1.72 -3.56 -28.68
N ALA A 229 -2.68 -3.04 -29.45
CA ALA A 229 -3.49 -3.83 -30.38
C ALA A 229 -2.71 -4.21 -31.65
N ASP A 230 -1.69 -3.42 -32.00
CA ASP A 230 -0.81 -3.66 -33.13
C ASP A 230 0.36 -4.59 -32.73
N PRO A 231 0.43 -5.83 -33.26
CA PRO A 231 1.49 -6.78 -32.93
C PRO A 231 2.87 -6.39 -33.49
N SER A 232 2.95 -5.41 -34.40
CA SER A 232 4.21 -4.97 -35.02
C SER A 232 5.01 -3.98 -34.16
N VAL A 233 4.37 -3.41 -33.12
CA VAL A 233 5.03 -2.47 -32.20
C VAL A 233 5.80 -3.26 -31.14
N PRO A 234 7.11 -3.01 -30.95
CA PRO A 234 7.90 -3.63 -29.89
C PRO A 234 7.28 -3.35 -28.52
N THR A 235 7.24 -4.33 -27.64
CA THR A 235 6.65 -4.18 -26.30
C THR A 235 7.67 -4.52 -25.23
N ALA A 236 7.50 -3.95 -24.05
CA ALA A 236 8.37 -4.22 -22.91
C ALA A 236 8.29 -5.68 -22.42
N PHE A 237 7.28 -6.46 -22.83
CA PHE A 237 6.99 -7.77 -22.27
C PHE A 237 7.00 -8.88 -23.33
N SER A 238 7.52 -10.05 -22.96
CA SER A 238 7.68 -11.21 -23.85
C SER A 238 6.37 -11.99 -24.07
N GLN A 239 5.47 -11.98 -23.08
CA GLN A 239 4.17 -12.64 -23.17
C GLN A 239 3.03 -11.65 -23.01
N ASN A 240 2.23 -11.54 -24.07
CA ASN A 240 0.99 -10.77 -24.06
C ASN A 240 -0.09 -11.59 -23.38
N HIS A 241 -0.40 -11.26 -22.13
CA HIS A 241 -1.71 -11.56 -21.57
C HIS A 241 -2.55 -10.29 -21.69
N PRO A 242 -3.18 -9.99 -22.85
CA PRO A 242 -4.06 -8.84 -22.95
C PRO A 242 -5.13 -8.95 -21.85
N PRO A 243 -5.56 -7.82 -21.26
CA PRO A 243 -6.71 -7.86 -20.37
C PRO A 243 -7.87 -8.50 -21.14
N PRO A 244 -8.58 -9.49 -20.56
CA PRO A 244 -9.70 -10.13 -21.23
C PRO A 244 -10.68 -9.06 -21.72
N ASP A 245 -11.24 -9.25 -22.91
CA ASP A 245 -12.23 -8.29 -23.41
C ASP A 245 -13.45 -8.21 -22.48
N ALA A 246 -14.23 -7.14 -22.61
CA ALA A 246 -15.38 -6.91 -21.73
C ALA A 246 -16.39 -8.07 -21.76
N ALA A 247 -16.50 -8.78 -22.89
CA ALA A 247 -17.38 -9.94 -23.05
C ALA A 247 -16.88 -11.17 -22.27
N THR A 248 -15.58 -11.44 -22.33
CA THR A 248 -14.90 -12.52 -21.59
C THR A 248 -14.99 -12.28 -20.08
N LEU A 249 -14.79 -11.03 -19.64
CA LEU A 249 -14.99 -10.64 -18.23
C LEU A 249 -16.44 -10.82 -17.76
N ALA A 250 -17.43 -10.49 -18.59
CA ALA A 250 -18.83 -10.68 -18.25
C ALA A 250 -19.19 -12.18 -18.16
N ALA A 251 -18.67 -13.00 -19.08
CA ALA A 251 -18.86 -14.45 -19.07
C ALA A 251 -18.21 -15.09 -17.83
N GLU A 252 -16.99 -14.69 -17.47
CA GLU A 252 -16.31 -15.15 -16.25
C GLU A 252 -17.06 -14.74 -14.98
N GLN A 253 -17.61 -13.52 -14.92
CA GLN A 253 -18.41 -13.08 -13.77
C GLN A 253 -19.72 -13.88 -13.62
N ILE A 254 -20.36 -14.24 -14.73
CA ILE A 254 -21.53 -15.12 -14.72
C ILE A 254 -21.12 -16.49 -14.17
N ALA A 255 -20.05 -17.08 -14.69
CA ALA A 255 -19.52 -18.37 -14.23
C ALA A 255 -19.15 -18.34 -12.73
N GLN A 256 -18.46 -17.30 -12.25
CA GLN A 256 -18.12 -17.14 -10.84
C GLN A 256 -19.37 -16.97 -9.95
N LYS A 257 -20.39 -16.26 -10.42
CA LYS A 257 -21.67 -16.10 -9.71
C LYS A 257 -22.41 -17.42 -9.62
N GLU A 258 -22.38 -18.23 -10.67
CA GLU A 258 -22.95 -19.58 -10.68
C GLU A 258 -22.19 -20.53 -9.75
N GLN A 259 -20.86 -20.52 -9.78
CA GLN A 259 -20.03 -21.28 -8.84
C GLN A 259 -20.28 -20.87 -7.39
N ARG A 260 -20.35 -19.56 -7.09
CA ARG A 260 -20.69 -19.05 -5.75
C ARG A 260 -22.08 -19.51 -5.31
N LYS A 261 -23.08 -19.46 -6.19
CA LYS A 261 -24.42 -19.99 -5.90
C LYS A 261 -24.39 -21.50 -5.64
N ALA A 262 -23.63 -22.25 -6.44
CA ALA A 262 -23.46 -23.70 -6.25
C ALA A 262 -22.79 -24.02 -4.91
N HIS A 263 -21.72 -23.29 -4.54
CA HIS A 263 -21.03 -23.44 -3.26
C HIS A 263 -21.93 -23.08 -2.08
N GLN A 264 -22.70 -21.98 -2.17
CA GLN A 264 -23.67 -21.61 -1.14
C GLN A 264 -24.79 -22.64 -1.00
N LYS A 265 -25.28 -23.20 -2.11
CA LYS A 265 -26.29 -24.27 -2.10
C LYS A 265 -25.72 -25.56 -1.49
N ALA A 266 -24.50 -25.95 -1.86
CA ALA A 266 -23.81 -27.11 -1.29
C ALA A 266 -23.58 -26.94 0.22
N ALA A 267 -23.11 -25.78 0.66
CA ALA A 267 -22.93 -25.47 2.09
C ALA A 267 -24.25 -25.55 2.87
N LYS A 268 -25.35 -25.00 2.33
CA LYS A 268 -26.68 -25.08 2.96
C LYS A 268 -27.23 -26.50 3.01
N MET A 269 -27.04 -27.31 1.96
CA MET A 269 -27.46 -28.72 1.97
C MET A 269 -26.64 -29.56 2.94
N SER A 270 -25.34 -29.30 3.07
CA SER A 270 -24.47 -29.97 4.04
C SER A 270 -24.87 -29.61 5.47
N ALA A 271 -25.13 -28.33 5.77
CA ALA A 271 -25.66 -27.89 7.07
C ALA A 271 -27.01 -28.52 7.41
N LYS A 272 -27.92 -28.63 6.41
CA LYS A 272 -29.22 -29.29 6.59
C LYS A 272 -29.09 -30.80 6.82
N LYS A 273 -28.12 -31.46 6.18
CA LYS A 273 -27.83 -32.89 6.35
C LYS A 273 -27.24 -33.21 7.73
N VAL A 274 -26.37 -32.33 8.25
CA VAL A 274 -25.83 -32.41 9.61
C VAL A 274 -26.93 -32.21 10.64
N ALA A 275 -27.85 -31.26 10.42
CA ALA A 275 -29.01 -31.07 11.31
C ALA A 275 -30.01 -32.24 11.29
N SER A 276 -30.12 -32.99 10.18
CA SER A 276 -31.01 -34.16 10.07
C SER A 276 -30.42 -35.48 10.58
N HIS A 277 -29.12 -35.52 10.91
CA HIS A 277 -28.46 -36.67 11.55
C HIS A 277 -27.96 -36.30 12.95
N ALA A 278 -28.81 -35.63 13.74
CA ALA A 278 -28.61 -35.58 15.19
C ALA A 278 -28.76 -37.02 15.73
N SER A 279 -27.67 -37.53 16.32
CA SER A 279 -27.61 -38.87 16.93
C SER A 279 -28.68 -39.02 18.03
N PRO A 280 -29.35 -40.17 18.19
CA PRO A 280 -30.39 -40.36 19.22
C PRO A 280 -29.86 -40.37 20.66
N THR A 281 -28.54 -40.27 20.86
CA THR A 281 -27.89 -40.38 22.16
C THR A 281 -27.38 -39.05 22.74
N GLY A 282 -27.67 -37.91 22.13
CA GLY A 282 -27.40 -36.59 22.75
C GLY A 282 -25.93 -36.27 22.99
N ALA A 283 -24.99 -36.97 22.34
CA ALA A 283 -23.57 -36.62 22.37
C ALA A 283 -23.20 -35.77 21.15
N THR A 284 -22.72 -34.55 21.39
CA THR A 284 -22.08 -33.70 20.39
C THR A 284 -20.68 -34.22 20.06
N SER A 285 -20.29 -34.06 18.80
CA SER A 285 -19.06 -34.54 18.15
C SER A 285 -17.77 -34.51 18.99
N LEU A 286 -16.98 -35.57 18.87
CA LEU A 286 -15.70 -35.89 19.55
C LEU A 286 -14.51 -34.97 19.20
N PHE A 287 -14.71 -33.79 18.62
CA PHE A 287 -13.62 -32.92 18.15
C PHE A 287 -13.80 -31.42 18.49
N ASP A 288 -14.61 -31.07 19.48
CA ASP A 288 -14.52 -29.75 20.12
C ASP A 288 -13.54 -29.84 21.30
N PHE A 289 -12.24 -29.69 21.01
CA PHE A 289 -11.22 -29.39 22.00
C PHE A 289 -11.02 -27.87 21.98
N ASP A 290 -11.59 -27.16 22.96
CA ASP A 290 -10.96 -25.97 23.59
C ASP A 290 -11.80 -25.28 24.70
N ASP A 291 -12.94 -25.83 25.16
CA ASP A 291 -13.73 -25.20 26.26
C ASP A 291 -13.69 -25.95 27.61
N ASP A 292 -12.89 -27.02 27.76
CA ASP A 292 -12.86 -27.86 28.97
C ASP A 292 -11.55 -27.76 29.81
N LEU A 293 -10.70 -26.76 29.58
CA LEU A 293 -9.45 -26.59 30.34
C LEU A 293 -9.60 -25.73 31.61
N ASP A 294 -10.59 -24.82 31.65
CA ASP A 294 -10.87 -24.02 32.85
C ASP A 294 -11.83 -24.72 33.84
N ALA A 295 -12.61 -25.70 33.37
CA ALA A 295 -13.53 -26.47 34.21
C ALA A 295 -12.83 -27.59 35.02
N LEU A 296 -11.69 -28.10 34.54
CA LEU A 296 -10.92 -29.16 35.20
C LEU A 296 -10.03 -28.65 36.35
N ALA A 297 -9.71 -27.35 36.38
CA ALA A 297 -8.96 -26.72 37.48
C ALA A 297 -9.83 -26.43 38.72
N ALA A 298 -11.15 -26.34 38.57
CA ALA A 298 -12.08 -26.06 39.67
C ALA A 298 -12.63 -27.32 40.37
N ALA A 299 -12.43 -28.52 39.79
CA ALA A 299 -12.97 -29.78 40.33
C ALA A 299 -11.94 -30.62 41.14
N ALA A 300 -10.66 -30.25 41.12
CA ALA A 300 -9.63 -30.90 41.93
C ALA A 300 -9.51 -30.20 43.30
N GLY A 301 -10.41 -30.52 44.22
CA GLY A 301 -10.30 -30.12 45.63
C GLY A 301 -9.05 -30.71 46.27
N ALA A 302 -7.94 -29.96 46.26
CA ALA A 302 -6.74 -30.23 47.03
C ALA A 302 -6.64 -29.28 48.24
N PRO A 303 -6.37 -29.79 49.45
CA PRO A 303 -6.48 -29.04 50.72
C PRO A 303 -5.34 -28.03 50.95
N PRO A 304 -5.50 -27.07 51.89
CA PRO A 304 -4.59 -25.94 52.06
C PRO A 304 -3.24 -26.39 52.63
N ARG A 305 -2.15 -25.90 52.04
CA ARG A 305 -0.80 -25.99 52.63
C ARG A 305 -0.43 -24.67 53.29
N HIS A 306 -0.51 -24.61 54.61
CA HIS A 306 0.31 -23.74 55.46
C HIS A 306 0.53 -24.43 56.83
N PRO A 307 1.57 -24.04 57.60
CA PRO A 307 2.61 -24.92 58.16
C PRO A 307 2.33 -25.38 59.60
N PRO A 308 3.24 -26.18 60.19
CA PRO A 308 3.71 -25.80 61.53
C PRO A 308 5.22 -26.00 61.80
N THR A 309 5.73 -25.07 62.63
CA THR A 309 6.96 -24.97 63.45
C THR A 309 8.31 -24.96 62.76
#